data_AF-A0A3B8QNK1-F1
#
_entry.id   AF-A0A3B8QNK1-F1
#
_cell.length_a   1.000
_cell.length_b   1.000
_cell.length_c   1.000
_cell.angle_alpha   90.00
_cell.angle_beta   90.00
_cell.angle_gamma   90.00
#
_symmetry.space_group_name_H-M   'P 1'
#
loop_
_entity.id
_entity.type
_entity.pdbx_description
1 polymer ?
#
loop_
_entity_poly.entity_id
_entity_poly.type
_entity_poly.pdbx_seq_one_letter_code
_entity_poly.pdbx_strand_id
1 'polypeptide(L)'
;MKKMCLVSGLCVMLCVWTTPVWSKAELLPVDTFDEMKKIVEDLGEDSIKHTLIVMDDDDTLTMMKCHDPKSPEHCQYLGGPAWYAWQSSLVPPLMNKNGLAPSKAEKKIAKQYRVADTQEKLLNISTLLLAMNDMPLTEKAIPDILGGLTKKGAKVLVLTARGVSNVSATERQFSLLRSFPAEEGSFLSSIERHALVDKKSGIASMAGPIIPSSCQASRSIAYQQGVMYVSGQNKGHMLKCFLERTNSRHIKNIVFIDDTLANAEDVFNSFEQSKTYNVKSLHYTLLFEHKLALTKESKNQSVNKYQKKAHKRWTTIKKVLVNQQILPATE
;
A
#
# COMPACT_ATOMS: atom_id res chain seq x y z
N MET A 1 22.84 29.46 79.61
CA MET A 1 21.62 28.89 79.00
C MET A 1 21.50 29.43 77.58
N LYS A 2 21.36 28.51 76.62
CA LYS A 2 21.36 28.74 75.16
C LYS A 2 20.05 29.36 74.68
N LYS A 3 20.10 30.18 73.62
CA LYS A 3 19.45 29.89 72.32
C LYS A 3 19.88 30.91 71.26
N MET A 4 20.51 30.37 70.22
CA MET A 4 20.91 31.01 68.97
C MET A 4 19.90 30.55 67.92
N CYS A 5 19.29 31.47 67.17
CA CYS A 5 18.39 31.15 66.06
C CYS A 5 19.17 31.30 64.75
N LEU A 6 19.35 30.19 64.04
CA LEU A 6 19.92 30.12 62.70
C LEU A 6 18.77 29.85 61.74
N VAL A 7 18.42 30.78 60.86
CA VAL A 7 17.49 30.56 59.76
C VAL A 7 18.33 30.28 58.52
N SER A 8 18.28 29.04 58.03
CA SER A 8 18.90 28.62 56.78
C SER A 8 17.82 28.54 55.71
N GLY A 9 17.89 29.41 54.70
CA GLY A 9 17.01 29.41 53.54
C GLY A 9 17.42 28.32 52.55
N LEU A 10 16.56 27.33 52.34
CA LEU A 10 16.74 26.27 51.36
C LEU A 10 16.14 26.72 50.02
N CYS A 11 17.00 27.08 49.07
CA CYS A 11 16.62 27.39 47.69
C CYS A 11 16.52 26.06 46.91
N VAL A 12 15.31 25.58 46.68
CA VAL A 12 15.07 24.37 45.86
C VAL A 12 15.06 24.78 44.39
N MET A 13 16.16 24.53 43.68
CA MET A 13 16.19 24.55 42.22
C MET A 13 15.39 23.35 41.67
N LEU A 14 14.20 23.63 41.15
CA LEU A 14 13.44 22.72 40.28
C LEU A 14 14.13 22.66 38.90
N CYS A 15 15.10 21.75 38.74
CA CYS A 15 15.52 21.30 37.43
C CYS A 15 14.36 20.50 36.80
N VAL A 16 13.59 21.14 35.93
CA VAL A 16 12.65 20.46 35.04
C VAL A 16 13.48 19.69 34.02
N TRP A 17 13.64 18.39 34.24
CA TRP A 17 14.20 17.48 33.24
C TRP A 17 13.16 17.34 32.12
N THR A 18 13.28 18.16 31.07
CA THR A 18 12.58 17.90 29.82
C THR A 18 13.17 16.62 29.24
N THR A 19 12.53 15.48 29.47
CA THR A 19 12.86 14.26 28.74
C THR A 19 12.73 14.60 27.25
N PRO A 20 13.78 14.37 26.43
CA PRO A 20 13.62 14.52 24.99
C PRO A 20 12.48 13.60 24.58
N VAL A 21 11.43 14.15 23.97
CA VAL A 21 10.39 13.36 23.33
C VAL A 21 11.07 12.66 22.16
N TRP A 22 11.55 11.45 22.39
CA TRP A 22 12.14 10.64 21.34
C TRP A 22 11.02 10.29 20.38
N SER A 23 11.24 10.67 19.13
CA SER A 23 10.39 10.31 18.02
C SER A 23 10.31 8.79 17.92
N LYS A 24 9.09 8.25 17.96
CA LYS A 24 8.82 6.82 18.12
C LYS A 24 8.13 6.28 16.87
N ALA A 25 8.64 5.17 16.35
CA ALA A 25 7.90 4.35 15.40
C ALA A 25 7.04 3.33 16.17
N GLU A 26 5.83 3.08 15.71
CA GLU A 26 4.91 2.08 16.27
C GLU A 26 4.32 1.24 15.13
N LEU A 27 4.25 -0.08 15.31
CA LEU A 27 3.56 -0.99 14.41
C LEU A 27 2.26 -1.46 15.08
N LEU A 28 1.12 -1.18 14.45
CA LEU A 28 -0.21 -1.44 15.01
C LEU A 28 -1.09 -2.16 13.99
N PRO A 29 -1.88 -3.17 14.36
CA PRO A 29 -2.96 -3.66 13.51
C PRO A 29 -4.14 -2.69 13.52
N VAL A 30 -4.83 -2.54 12.39
CA VAL A 30 -6.11 -1.83 12.28
C VAL A 30 -7.03 -2.59 11.33
N ASP A 31 -8.33 -2.62 11.63
CA ASP A 31 -9.30 -3.33 10.78
C ASP A 31 -10.07 -2.40 9.84
N THR A 32 -10.03 -1.08 10.07
CA THR A 32 -10.81 -0.10 9.29
C THR A 32 -10.07 1.22 9.12
N PHE A 33 -10.44 1.99 8.08
CA PHE A 33 -9.99 3.38 7.94
C PHE A 33 -10.50 4.30 9.07
N ASP A 34 -11.61 3.96 9.74
CA ASP A 34 -12.10 4.70 10.91
C ASP A 34 -11.16 4.57 12.12
N GLU A 35 -10.52 3.41 12.31
CA GLU A 35 -9.48 3.24 13.33
C GLU A 35 -8.23 4.05 13.00
N MET A 36 -7.80 4.06 11.74
CA MET A 36 -6.72 4.94 11.27
C MET A 36 -7.07 6.41 11.50
N LYS A 37 -8.31 6.83 11.21
CA LYS A 37 -8.79 8.18 11.47
C LYS A 37 -8.65 8.56 12.95
N LYS A 38 -9.12 7.69 13.87
CA LYS A 38 -8.96 7.93 15.32
C LYS A 38 -7.50 8.09 15.70
N ILE A 39 -6.63 7.22 15.18
CA ILE A 39 -5.18 7.31 15.39
C ILE A 39 -4.60 8.66 14.94
N VAL A 40 -5.06 9.19 13.79
CA VAL A 40 -4.63 10.51 13.30
C VAL A 40 -5.22 11.64 14.17
N GLU A 41 -6.48 11.53 14.58
CA GLU A 41 -7.15 12.54 15.41
C GLU A 41 -6.58 12.60 16.83
N ASP A 42 -6.14 11.48 17.39
CA ASP A 42 -5.47 11.38 18.69
C ASP A 42 -4.10 12.09 18.72
N LEU A 43 -3.54 12.45 17.56
CA LEU A 43 -2.34 13.30 17.50
C LEU A 43 -2.64 14.76 17.91
N GLY A 44 -3.91 15.17 17.91
CA GLY A 44 -4.37 16.53 18.15
C GLY A 44 -4.42 17.39 16.87
N GLU A 45 -5.33 18.35 16.82
CA GLU A 45 -5.60 19.16 15.60
C GLU A 45 -4.35 19.85 15.04
N ASP A 46 -3.53 20.43 15.92
CA ASP A 46 -2.28 21.09 15.53
C ASP A 46 -1.23 20.12 14.96
N SER A 47 -1.30 18.83 15.29
CA SER A 47 -0.41 17.82 14.73
C SER A 47 -0.85 17.40 13.34
N ILE A 48 -2.16 17.42 13.04
CA ILE A 48 -2.73 16.93 11.78
C ILE A 48 -2.19 17.71 10.57
N LYS A 49 -2.05 19.04 10.68
CA LYS A 49 -1.44 19.89 9.63
C LYS A 49 0.04 19.55 9.33
N HIS A 50 0.68 18.78 10.22
CA HIS A 50 2.05 18.28 10.10
C HIS A 50 2.09 16.76 9.87
N THR A 51 0.97 16.16 9.46
CA THR A 51 0.85 14.71 9.23
C THR A 51 0.81 14.39 7.75
N LEU A 52 1.61 13.40 7.34
CA LEU A 52 1.50 12.72 6.06
C LEU A 52 0.82 11.37 6.25
N ILE A 53 -0.31 11.16 5.60
CA ILE A 53 -1.02 9.89 5.53
C ILE A 53 -0.55 9.16 4.27
N VAL A 54 0.12 8.03 4.45
CA VAL A 54 0.67 7.22 3.36
C VAL A 54 -0.12 5.92 3.26
N MET A 55 -0.67 5.62 2.10
CA MET A 55 -1.61 4.52 1.93
C MET A 55 -1.14 3.61 0.79
N ASP A 56 -1.19 2.30 0.99
CA ASP A 56 -1.14 1.37 -0.14
C ASP A 56 -2.42 1.47 -0.99
N ASP A 57 -2.31 1.07 -2.26
CA ASP A 57 -3.45 1.00 -3.17
C ASP A 57 -4.16 -0.37 -3.09
N ASP A 58 -3.50 -1.41 -3.59
CA ASP A 58 -4.11 -2.73 -3.82
C ASP A 58 -4.46 -3.45 -2.52
N ASP A 59 -5.73 -3.83 -2.33
CA ASP A 59 -6.27 -4.45 -1.12
C ASP A 59 -6.16 -3.57 0.16
N THR A 60 -5.88 -2.27 0.01
CA THR A 60 -5.93 -1.24 1.06
C THR A 60 -6.92 -0.14 0.68
N LEU A 61 -6.59 0.73 -0.29
CA LEU A 61 -7.51 1.76 -0.79
C LEU A 61 -8.55 1.18 -1.74
N THR A 62 -8.10 0.36 -2.69
CA THR A 62 -8.95 -0.24 -3.71
C THR A 62 -8.74 -1.74 -3.77
N MET A 63 -9.77 -2.48 -4.16
CA MET A 63 -9.68 -3.94 -4.24
C MET A 63 -10.39 -4.46 -5.49
N MET A 64 -10.08 -5.70 -5.87
CA MET A 64 -10.89 -6.38 -6.88
C MET A 64 -12.36 -6.43 -6.43
N LYS A 65 -13.28 -6.20 -7.36
CA LYS A 65 -14.72 -6.12 -7.05
C LYS A 65 -15.20 -7.27 -6.16
N CYS A 66 -15.67 -6.92 -4.98
CA CYS A 66 -16.13 -7.82 -3.94
C CYS A 66 -17.34 -7.16 -3.26
N HIS A 67 -18.50 -7.81 -3.30
CA HIS A 67 -19.72 -7.22 -2.75
C HIS A 67 -19.70 -7.20 -1.22
N ASP A 68 -19.19 -8.27 -0.63
CA ASP A 68 -18.98 -8.42 0.79
C ASP A 68 -17.65 -9.17 1.03
N PRO A 69 -16.61 -8.48 1.53
CA PRO A 69 -15.32 -9.11 1.87
C PRO A 69 -15.42 -10.25 2.89
N LYS A 70 -16.45 -10.24 3.75
CA LYS A 70 -16.72 -11.32 4.72
C LYS A 70 -17.38 -12.54 4.08
N SER A 71 -17.90 -12.38 2.86
CA SER A 71 -18.55 -13.43 2.06
C SER A 71 -17.84 -13.63 0.72
N PRO A 72 -16.63 -14.24 0.71
CA PRO A 72 -15.74 -14.30 -0.46
C PRO A 72 -16.33 -15.03 -1.70
N GLU A 73 -17.44 -15.75 -1.55
CA GLU A 73 -18.13 -16.49 -2.63
C GLU A 73 -18.44 -15.63 -3.86
N HIS A 74 -18.83 -14.38 -3.62
CA HIS A 74 -19.23 -13.43 -4.65
C HIS A 74 -18.08 -12.54 -5.12
N CYS A 75 -16.90 -12.67 -4.54
CA CYS A 75 -15.78 -11.82 -4.91
C CYS A 75 -15.08 -12.31 -6.19
N GLN A 76 -14.50 -11.33 -6.88
CA GLN A 76 -13.63 -11.52 -8.02
C GLN A 76 -12.19 -11.42 -7.54
N TYR A 77 -11.35 -12.35 -7.99
CA TYR A 77 -9.93 -12.42 -7.59
C TYR A 77 -8.96 -12.21 -8.74
N LEU A 78 -9.38 -12.50 -9.98
CA LEU A 78 -8.50 -12.47 -11.15
C LEU A 78 -7.93 -11.06 -11.38
N GLY A 79 -6.60 -10.95 -11.32
CA GLY A 79 -5.85 -9.71 -11.49
C GLY A 79 -5.47 -9.02 -10.18
N GLY A 80 -6.00 -9.45 -9.03
CA GLY A 80 -5.65 -8.88 -7.71
C GLY A 80 -4.38 -9.49 -7.10
N PRO A 81 -3.87 -8.92 -5.99
CA PRO A 81 -2.64 -9.37 -5.33
C PRO A 81 -2.63 -10.85 -4.95
N ALA A 82 -3.72 -11.34 -4.35
CA ALA A 82 -3.85 -12.75 -3.99
C ALA A 82 -3.74 -13.68 -5.21
N TRP A 83 -4.33 -13.28 -6.35
CA TRP A 83 -4.26 -14.05 -7.59
C TRP A 83 -2.86 -14.03 -8.19
N TYR A 84 -2.20 -12.87 -8.16
CA TYR A 84 -0.82 -12.74 -8.63
C TYR A 84 0.12 -13.62 -7.78
N ALA A 85 -0.01 -13.60 -6.45
CA ALA A 85 0.77 -14.45 -5.56
C ALA A 85 0.59 -15.94 -5.86
N TRP A 86 -0.66 -16.38 -6.06
CA TRP A 86 -0.95 -17.75 -6.47
C TRP A 86 -0.36 -18.10 -7.84
N GLN A 87 -0.50 -17.24 -8.85
CA GLN A 87 0.03 -17.53 -10.18
C GLN A 87 1.56 -17.49 -10.22
N SER A 88 2.19 -16.60 -9.46
CA SER A 88 3.64 -16.52 -9.33
C SER A 88 4.21 -17.82 -8.75
N SER A 89 3.50 -18.45 -7.81
CA SER A 89 3.89 -19.77 -7.28
C SER A 89 3.72 -20.92 -8.29
N LEU A 90 3.11 -20.69 -9.45
CA LEU A 90 2.95 -21.66 -10.54
C LEU A 90 3.93 -21.44 -11.71
N VAL A 91 4.71 -20.34 -11.69
CA VAL A 91 5.67 -19.99 -12.73
C VAL A 91 7.06 -20.58 -12.43
N PRO A 92 7.74 -21.23 -13.39
CA PRO A 92 9.09 -21.75 -13.20
C PRO A 92 10.19 -20.70 -12.88
N PRO A 93 11.30 -21.10 -12.20
CA PRO A 93 11.50 -22.39 -11.57
C PRO A 93 10.61 -22.54 -10.34
N LEU A 94 9.79 -23.58 -10.35
CA LEU A 94 8.94 -23.94 -9.23
C LEU A 94 9.85 -24.48 -8.13
N MET A 95 9.95 -23.77 -7.02
CA MET A 95 10.57 -24.26 -5.80
C MET A 95 9.52 -24.19 -4.70
N ASN A 96 9.44 -25.23 -3.87
CA ASN A 96 8.61 -25.10 -2.68
C ASN A 96 9.29 -24.15 -1.66
N LYS A 97 8.58 -23.82 -0.58
CA LYS A 97 9.05 -22.89 0.46
C LYS A 97 10.39 -23.27 1.11
N ASN A 98 10.84 -24.52 0.95
CA ASN A 98 12.10 -25.03 1.50
C ASN A 98 13.21 -25.15 0.43
N GLY A 99 13.00 -24.59 -0.77
CA GLY A 99 13.95 -24.69 -1.88
C GLY A 99 14.03 -26.06 -2.53
N LEU A 100 13.04 -26.94 -2.30
CA LEU A 100 13.00 -28.28 -2.89
C LEU A 100 12.23 -28.29 -4.20
N ALA A 101 12.57 -29.27 -5.05
CA ALA A 101 11.85 -29.55 -6.27
C ALA A 101 10.36 -29.84 -6.00
N PRO A 102 9.44 -29.41 -6.89
CA PRO A 102 8.02 -29.57 -6.68
C PRO A 102 7.61 -31.03 -6.88
N SER A 103 6.64 -31.47 -6.09
CA SER A 103 5.99 -32.77 -6.20
C SER A 103 5.29 -32.96 -7.55
N LYS A 104 4.97 -34.21 -7.90
CA LYS A 104 4.22 -34.54 -9.12
C LYS A 104 2.87 -33.83 -9.20
N ALA A 105 2.19 -33.69 -8.06
CA ALA A 105 0.89 -33.03 -7.98
C ALA A 105 1.02 -31.51 -8.21
N GLU A 106 2.01 -30.84 -7.59
CA GLU A 106 2.29 -29.42 -7.83
C GLU A 106 2.62 -29.15 -9.31
N LYS A 107 3.44 -30.01 -9.95
CA LYS A 107 3.72 -29.91 -11.39
C LYS A 107 2.46 -30.05 -12.24
N LYS A 108 1.56 -30.96 -11.88
CA LYS A 108 0.28 -31.17 -12.59
C LYS A 108 -0.63 -29.94 -12.46
N ILE A 109 -0.71 -29.34 -11.27
CA ILE A 109 -1.48 -28.12 -11.02
C ILE A 109 -0.91 -26.96 -11.83
N ALA A 110 0.40 -26.74 -11.77
CA ALA A 110 1.06 -25.69 -12.53
C ALA A 110 0.77 -25.84 -14.02
N LYS A 111 0.91 -27.05 -14.58
CA LYS A 111 0.59 -27.34 -16.00
C LYS A 111 -0.86 -27.01 -16.36
N GLN A 112 -1.81 -27.22 -15.45
CA GLN A 112 -3.23 -27.04 -15.73
C GLN A 112 -3.71 -25.60 -15.50
N TYR A 113 -3.19 -24.89 -14.51
CA TYR A 113 -3.77 -23.64 -14.01
C TYR A 113 -2.90 -22.41 -14.19
N ARG A 114 -1.60 -22.57 -14.50
CA ARG A 114 -0.73 -21.42 -14.76
C ARG A 114 -1.25 -20.64 -15.95
N VAL A 115 -1.16 -19.32 -15.88
CA VAL A 115 -1.55 -18.43 -16.98
C VAL A 115 -0.36 -17.93 -17.80
N ALA A 116 0.85 -18.12 -17.28
CA ALA A 116 2.10 -17.67 -17.86
C ALA A 116 3.22 -18.70 -17.63
N ASP A 117 4.21 -18.67 -18.51
CA ASP A 117 5.39 -19.55 -18.43
C ASP A 117 6.61 -18.84 -17.81
N THR A 118 6.59 -17.52 -17.72
CA THR A 118 7.66 -16.69 -17.13
C THR A 118 7.06 -15.60 -16.25
N GLN A 119 7.87 -15.08 -15.32
CA GLN A 119 7.43 -14.01 -14.41
C GLN A 119 7.13 -12.71 -15.17
N GLU A 120 7.90 -12.43 -16.23
CA GLU A 120 7.66 -11.29 -17.11
C GLU A 120 6.29 -11.38 -17.82
N LYS A 121 5.96 -12.55 -18.37
CA LYS A 121 4.64 -12.78 -18.97
C LYS A 121 3.52 -12.66 -17.95
N LEU A 122 3.73 -13.15 -16.73
CA LEU A 122 2.76 -13.00 -15.65
C LEU A 122 2.55 -11.52 -15.29
N LEU A 123 3.61 -10.72 -15.22
CA LEU A 123 3.52 -9.27 -15.00
C LEU A 123 2.72 -8.59 -16.12
N ASN A 124 2.99 -8.92 -17.38
CA ASN A 124 2.25 -8.35 -18.52
C ASN A 124 0.75 -8.71 -18.47
N ILE A 125 0.41 -9.96 -18.15
CA ILE A 125 -0.98 -10.38 -17.96
C ILE A 125 -1.60 -9.64 -16.76
N SER A 126 -0.87 -9.48 -15.67
CA SER A 126 -1.32 -8.75 -14.48
C SER A 126 -1.63 -7.29 -14.81
N THR A 127 -0.75 -6.60 -15.54
CA THR A 127 -0.95 -5.22 -16.03
C THR A 127 -2.19 -5.12 -16.93
N LEU A 128 -2.38 -6.06 -17.86
CA LEU A 128 -3.57 -6.10 -18.70
C LEU A 128 -4.84 -6.27 -17.87
N LEU A 129 -4.86 -7.25 -16.96
CA LEU A 129 -6.00 -7.50 -16.09
C LEU A 129 -6.30 -6.32 -15.17
N LEU A 130 -5.27 -5.64 -14.68
CA LEU A 130 -5.42 -4.40 -13.92
C LEU A 130 -6.14 -3.33 -14.76
N ALA A 131 -5.69 -3.09 -15.99
CA ALA A 131 -6.30 -2.11 -16.88
C ALA A 131 -7.76 -2.43 -17.25
N MET A 132 -8.12 -3.73 -17.28
CA MET A 132 -9.46 -4.21 -17.63
C MET A 132 -10.45 -4.27 -16.46
N ASN A 133 -9.95 -4.39 -15.22
CA ASN A 133 -10.81 -4.57 -14.05
C ASN A 133 -11.13 -3.22 -13.39
N ASP A 134 -12.38 -3.09 -12.94
CA ASP A 134 -12.78 -2.03 -12.02
C ASP A 134 -12.34 -2.39 -10.59
N MET A 135 -11.68 -1.43 -9.94
CA MET A 135 -11.24 -1.55 -8.55
C MET A 135 -11.98 -0.52 -7.69
N PRO A 136 -13.16 -0.88 -7.14
CA PRO A 136 -13.84 -0.01 -6.19
C PRO A 136 -12.99 0.19 -4.93
N LEU A 137 -13.33 1.24 -4.18
CA LEU A 137 -12.79 1.46 -2.84
C LEU A 137 -13.07 0.26 -1.94
N THR A 138 -12.07 -0.13 -1.14
CA THR A 138 -12.20 -1.22 -0.17
C THR A 138 -13.27 -0.90 0.88
N GLU A 139 -13.30 0.34 1.34
CA GLU A 139 -14.32 0.86 2.25
C GLU A 139 -14.99 2.10 1.66
N LYS A 140 -16.33 2.15 1.74
CA LYS A 140 -17.11 3.30 1.23
C LYS A 140 -16.80 4.61 1.96
N ALA A 141 -16.31 4.53 3.19
CA ALA A 141 -16.04 5.68 4.05
C ALA A 141 -14.70 6.38 3.75
N ILE A 142 -13.80 5.75 2.97
CA ILE A 142 -12.45 6.28 2.67
C ILE A 142 -12.50 7.75 2.20
N PRO A 143 -13.35 8.16 1.23
CA PRO A 143 -13.36 9.53 0.76
C PRO A 143 -13.73 10.50 1.89
N ASP A 144 -14.79 10.22 2.66
CA ASP A 144 -15.23 11.12 3.73
C ASP A 144 -14.19 11.23 4.86
N ILE A 145 -13.51 10.12 5.18
CA ILE A 145 -12.44 10.09 6.17
C ILE A 145 -11.25 10.94 5.71
N LEU A 146 -10.74 10.70 4.50
CA LEU A 146 -9.61 11.46 3.98
C LEU A 146 -9.97 12.93 3.80
N GLY A 147 -11.17 13.25 3.32
CA GLY A 147 -11.67 14.62 3.20
C GLY A 147 -11.75 15.35 4.54
N GLY A 148 -12.13 14.65 5.62
CA GLY A 148 -12.11 15.22 6.97
C GLY A 148 -10.70 15.55 7.45
N LEU A 149 -9.73 14.67 7.20
CA LEU A 149 -8.33 14.83 7.62
C LEU A 149 -7.59 15.88 6.78
N THR A 150 -7.81 15.93 5.46
CA THR A 150 -7.18 16.92 4.58
C THR A 150 -7.75 18.32 4.78
N LYS A 151 -9.04 18.46 5.12
CA LYS A 151 -9.62 19.75 5.57
C LYS A 151 -8.95 20.30 6.83
N LYS A 152 -8.43 19.42 7.70
CA LYS A 152 -7.62 19.77 8.87
C LYS A 152 -6.13 19.97 8.54
N GLY A 153 -5.74 19.89 7.26
CA GLY A 153 -4.40 20.18 6.77
C GLY A 153 -3.48 18.98 6.58
N ALA A 154 -3.95 17.75 6.80
CA ALA A 154 -3.14 16.55 6.53
C ALA A 154 -2.75 16.48 5.04
N LYS A 155 -1.57 15.93 4.78
CA LYS A 155 -1.12 15.57 3.43
C LYS A 155 -1.34 14.10 3.16
N VAL A 156 -1.53 13.74 1.90
CA VAL A 156 -1.73 12.34 1.48
C VAL A 156 -0.67 11.90 0.48
N LEU A 157 -0.39 10.59 0.46
CA LEU A 157 0.45 9.93 -0.51
C LEU A 157 -0.10 8.53 -0.75
N VAL A 158 -0.25 8.13 -2.01
CA VAL A 158 -0.44 6.71 -2.34
C VAL A 158 0.92 6.10 -2.66
N LEU A 159 1.29 5.02 -1.99
CA LEU A 159 2.57 4.32 -2.15
C LEU A 159 2.34 2.87 -2.56
N THR A 160 2.31 2.63 -3.88
CA THR A 160 1.90 1.35 -4.46
C THR A 160 3.07 0.50 -4.91
N ALA A 161 2.96 -0.82 -4.69
CA ALA A 161 3.89 -1.80 -5.24
C ALA A 161 3.81 -1.93 -6.78
N ARG A 162 2.79 -1.33 -7.43
CA ARG A 162 2.69 -1.28 -8.89
C ARG A 162 3.93 -0.61 -9.52
N GLY A 163 4.32 -1.12 -10.68
CA GLY A 163 5.43 -0.56 -11.46
C GLY A 163 5.02 0.60 -12.35
N VAL A 164 6.01 1.26 -12.94
CA VAL A 164 5.82 2.43 -13.81
C VAL A 164 4.98 2.15 -15.07
N SER A 165 4.90 0.89 -15.50
CA SER A 165 4.03 0.46 -16.60
C SER A 165 2.53 0.53 -16.26
N ASN A 166 2.17 0.64 -14.98
CA ASN A 166 0.78 0.64 -14.52
C ASN A 166 0.23 2.05 -14.27
N VAL A 167 1.02 3.12 -14.47
CA VAL A 167 0.62 4.51 -14.16
C VAL A 167 -0.73 4.85 -14.78
N SER A 168 -0.88 4.66 -16.09
CA SER A 168 -2.12 4.99 -16.79
C SER A 168 -3.33 4.17 -16.32
N ALA A 169 -3.11 2.90 -15.95
CA ALA A 169 -4.20 2.04 -15.45
C ALA A 169 -4.65 2.48 -14.06
N THR A 170 -3.71 2.76 -13.16
CA THR A 170 -3.98 3.25 -11.79
C THR A 170 -4.64 4.61 -11.81
N GLU A 171 -4.12 5.56 -12.58
CA GLU A 171 -4.71 6.90 -12.70
C GLU A 171 -6.13 6.83 -13.28
N ARG A 172 -6.35 6.01 -14.31
CA ARG A 172 -7.70 5.79 -14.84
C ARG A 172 -8.63 5.25 -13.77
N GLN A 173 -8.21 4.24 -12.99
CA GLN A 173 -9.04 3.69 -11.92
C GLN A 173 -9.42 4.77 -10.90
N PHE A 174 -8.46 5.54 -10.40
CA PHE A 174 -8.73 6.62 -9.44
C PHE A 174 -9.57 7.75 -10.05
N SER A 175 -9.44 8.04 -11.33
CA SER A 175 -10.26 9.06 -12.01
C SER A 175 -11.75 8.70 -12.07
N LEU A 176 -12.08 7.40 -11.99
CA LEU A 176 -13.46 6.88 -12.01
C LEU A 176 -14.07 6.77 -10.60
N LEU A 177 -13.26 6.95 -9.55
CA LEU A 177 -13.72 6.91 -8.16
C LEU A 177 -14.13 8.32 -7.69
N ARG A 178 -15.11 8.35 -6.78
CA ARG A 178 -15.62 9.59 -6.20
C ARG A 178 -14.54 10.31 -5.38
N SER A 179 -14.45 11.64 -5.55
CA SER A 179 -13.53 12.51 -4.82
C SER A 179 -13.86 12.73 -3.36
N PHE A 180 -12.92 13.40 -2.66
CA PHE A 180 -13.10 13.93 -1.33
C PHE A 180 -12.48 15.32 -1.16
N PRO A 181 -13.25 16.33 -0.72
CA PRO A 181 -14.72 16.41 -0.78
C PRO A 181 -15.26 16.37 -2.23
N ALA A 182 -16.59 16.23 -2.40
CA ALA A 182 -17.21 15.89 -3.69
C ALA A 182 -16.95 16.93 -4.81
N GLU A 183 -16.68 18.17 -4.41
CA GLU A 183 -16.31 19.29 -5.28
C GLU A 183 -14.90 19.20 -5.88
N GLU A 184 -14.03 18.30 -5.38
CA GLU A 184 -12.66 18.13 -5.89
C GLU A 184 -12.58 17.25 -7.16
N GLY A 185 -13.70 16.80 -7.71
CA GLY A 185 -13.78 16.09 -8.98
C GLY A 185 -13.63 14.57 -8.83
N SER A 186 -12.43 14.04 -9.11
CA SER A 186 -12.14 12.61 -8.97
C SER A 186 -11.32 12.30 -7.72
N PHE A 187 -11.28 11.02 -7.32
CA PHE A 187 -10.40 10.56 -6.24
C PHE A 187 -8.93 10.89 -6.52
N LEU A 188 -8.49 10.74 -7.79
CA LEU A 188 -7.14 11.13 -8.22
C LEU A 188 -6.88 12.62 -8.00
N SER A 189 -7.82 13.47 -8.40
CA SER A 189 -7.71 14.93 -8.24
C SER A 189 -7.66 15.35 -6.77
N SER A 190 -8.32 14.60 -5.88
CA SER A 190 -8.27 14.83 -4.43
C SER A 190 -6.91 14.43 -3.86
N ILE A 191 -6.37 13.27 -4.27
CA ILE A 191 -5.01 12.85 -3.91
C ILE A 191 -4.00 13.90 -4.36
N GLU A 192 -4.03 14.31 -5.63
CA GLU A 192 -3.11 15.28 -6.20
C GLU A 192 -3.11 16.62 -5.43
N ARG A 193 -4.30 17.16 -5.14
CA ARG A 193 -4.46 18.46 -4.45
C ARG A 193 -3.87 18.45 -3.05
N HIS A 194 -3.97 17.32 -2.35
CA HIS A 194 -3.52 17.18 -0.97
C HIS A 194 -2.16 16.48 -0.84
N ALA A 195 -1.48 16.22 -1.96
CA ALA A 195 -0.17 15.57 -1.96
C ALA A 195 0.98 16.53 -1.60
N LEU A 196 2.15 15.94 -1.33
CA LEU A 196 3.41 16.67 -1.30
C LEU A 196 3.87 16.99 -2.73
N VAL A 197 4.54 18.13 -2.91
CA VAL A 197 5.06 18.51 -4.23
C VAL A 197 6.56 18.29 -4.31
N ASP A 198 7.05 18.01 -5.51
CA ASP A 198 8.48 17.92 -5.78
C ASP A 198 9.16 19.28 -5.52
N LYS A 199 10.33 19.26 -4.89
CA LYS A 199 11.07 20.50 -4.54
C LYS A 199 11.50 21.30 -5.77
N LYS A 200 11.68 20.66 -6.93
CA LYS A 200 12.18 21.32 -8.15
C LYS A 200 11.03 21.86 -9.00
N SER A 201 10.02 21.04 -9.26
CA SER A 201 8.91 21.41 -10.14
C SER A 201 7.77 22.15 -9.43
N GLY A 202 7.63 21.98 -8.11
CA GLY A 202 6.54 22.58 -7.33
C GLY A 202 5.17 21.94 -7.58
N ILE A 203 5.11 20.81 -8.30
CA ILE A 203 3.86 20.07 -8.57
C ILE A 203 3.89 18.67 -7.93
N ALA A 204 2.73 18.03 -7.80
CA ALA A 204 2.56 16.69 -7.22
C ALA A 204 3.01 15.55 -8.17
N SER A 205 4.04 15.81 -8.98
CA SER A 205 4.62 14.89 -9.95
C SER A 205 6.12 15.14 -10.11
N MET A 206 6.87 14.09 -10.44
CA MET A 206 8.27 14.15 -10.82
C MET A 206 8.46 13.58 -12.22
N ALA A 207 9.32 14.21 -13.03
CA ALA A 207 9.72 13.63 -14.31
C ALA A 207 10.36 12.24 -14.08
N GLY A 208 9.87 11.25 -14.83
CA GLY A 208 10.30 9.85 -14.74
C GLY A 208 9.86 9.03 -15.95
N PRO A 209 10.11 7.70 -15.95
CA PRO A 209 10.63 6.89 -14.84
C PRO A 209 12.10 7.20 -14.49
N ILE A 210 12.47 6.97 -13.23
CA ILE A 210 13.84 7.19 -12.73
C ILE A 210 14.31 6.06 -11.81
N ILE A 211 15.62 5.84 -11.74
CA ILE A 211 16.26 4.97 -10.74
C ILE A 211 17.15 5.88 -9.88
N PRO A 212 16.63 6.41 -8.76
CA PRO A 212 17.39 7.33 -7.93
C PRO A 212 18.54 6.61 -7.21
N SER A 213 19.78 6.96 -7.57
CA SER A 213 20.99 6.45 -6.93
C SER A 213 21.07 6.78 -5.44
N SER A 214 20.46 7.89 -5.02
CA SER A 214 20.39 8.32 -3.62
C SER A 214 19.54 7.43 -2.72
N CYS A 215 18.80 6.46 -3.28
CA CYS A 215 17.67 5.83 -2.59
C CYS A 215 17.65 4.31 -2.56
N GLN A 216 18.79 3.63 -2.78
CA GLN A 216 18.85 2.15 -2.88
C GLN A 216 17.80 1.55 -3.83
N ALA A 217 17.32 2.33 -4.81
CA ALA A 217 16.35 1.87 -5.79
C ALA A 217 17.05 0.93 -6.77
N SER A 218 16.57 -0.30 -6.87
CA SER A 218 17.03 -1.30 -7.84
C SER A 218 16.19 -1.32 -9.11
N ARG A 219 15.02 -0.70 -9.09
CA ARG A 219 14.07 -0.64 -10.21
C ARG A 219 13.53 0.77 -10.39
N SER A 220 13.07 1.06 -11.60
CA SER A 220 12.45 2.33 -11.94
C SER A 220 11.25 2.61 -11.04
N ILE A 221 11.18 3.85 -10.58
CA ILE A 221 10.06 4.42 -9.84
C ILE A 221 9.47 5.60 -10.61
N ALA A 222 8.23 5.97 -10.26
CA ALA A 222 7.58 7.17 -10.73
C ALA A 222 6.81 7.83 -9.58
N TYR A 223 6.64 9.15 -9.65
CA TYR A 223 5.71 9.89 -8.80
C TYR A 223 4.85 10.77 -9.70
N GLN A 224 3.55 10.48 -9.77
CA GLN A 224 2.60 11.18 -10.61
C GLN A 224 1.31 11.44 -9.82
N GLN A 225 0.86 12.70 -9.81
CA GLN A 225 -0.43 13.11 -9.24
C GLN A 225 -0.66 12.60 -7.81
N GLY A 226 0.38 12.64 -6.96
CA GLY A 226 0.30 12.15 -5.58
C GLY A 226 0.41 10.64 -5.39
N VAL A 227 0.69 9.87 -6.46
CA VAL A 227 0.89 8.41 -6.42
C VAL A 227 2.36 8.08 -6.72
N MET A 228 3.00 7.36 -5.80
CA MET A 228 4.36 6.84 -5.95
C MET A 228 4.33 5.35 -6.30
N TYR A 229 4.91 5.03 -7.47
CA TYR A 229 5.01 3.68 -8.03
C TYR A 229 6.38 3.11 -7.72
N VAL A 230 6.45 2.07 -6.90
CA VAL A 230 7.74 1.53 -6.42
C VAL A 230 8.15 0.20 -7.02
N SER A 231 7.37 -0.37 -7.95
CA SER A 231 7.73 -1.62 -8.65
C SER A 231 8.08 -2.76 -7.69
N GLY A 232 7.34 -2.90 -6.57
CA GLY A 232 7.54 -3.94 -5.55
C GLY A 232 8.84 -3.81 -4.74
N GLN A 233 9.42 -2.61 -4.65
CA GLN A 233 10.56 -2.32 -3.79
C GLN A 233 10.12 -2.04 -2.34
N ASN A 234 11.05 -2.15 -1.39
CA ASN A 234 10.82 -1.88 0.03
C ASN A 234 10.21 -0.48 0.24
N LYS A 235 9.00 -0.43 0.80
CA LYS A 235 8.23 0.82 0.91
C LYS A 235 8.84 1.81 1.89
N GLY A 236 9.49 1.35 2.94
CA GLY A 236 10.18 2.22 3.90
C GLY A 236 11.35 3.00 3.29
N HIS A 237 12.20 2.31 2.51
CA HIS A 237 13.30 2.95 1.77
C HIS A 237 12.79 3.95 0.73
N MET A 238 11.74 3.57 -0.02
CA MET A 238 11.16 4.44 -1.03
C MET A 238 10.47 5.66 -0.41
N LEU A 239 9.80 5.50 0.72
CA LEU A 239 9.19 6.62 1.45
C LEU A 239 10.25 7.63 1.93
N LYS A 240 11.38 7.16 2.49
CA LYS A 240 12.50 8.06 2.85
C LYS A 240 13.00 8.85 1.65
N CYS A 241 13.23 8.16 0.53
CA CYS A 241 13.64 8.78 -0.73
C CYS A 241 12.68 9.88 -1.17
N PHE A 242 11.38 9.59 -1.10
CA PHE A 242 10.34 10.52 -1.48
C PHE A 242 10.33 11.77 -0.59
N LEU A 243 10.44 11.60 0.73
CA LEU A 243 10.48 12.71 1.68
C LEU A 243 11.67 13.63 1.43
N GLU A 244 12.84 13.10 1.07
CA GLU A 244 14.02 13.91 0.75
C GLU A 244 13.84 14.79 -0.49
N ARG A 245 12.96 14.39 -1.40
CA ARG A 245 12.76 15.03 -2.71
C ARG A 245 11.56 15.96 -2.77
N THR A 246 10.69 15.92 -1.76
CA THR A 246 9.45 16.71 -1.72
C THR A 246 9.49 17.80 -0.67
N ASN A 247 8.52 18.72 -0.70
CA ASN A 247 8.39 19.80 0.28
C ASN A 247 8.00 19.33 1.72
N SER A 248 8.42 18.14 2.13
CA SER A 248 8.10 17.45 3.38
C SER A 248 8.65 18.06 4.68
N ARG A 249 9.43 19.16 4.63
CA ARG A 249 10.12 19.73 5.82
C ARG A 249 9.18 20.06 6.99
N HIS A 250 7.91 20.36 6.68
CA HIS A 250 6.88 20.67 7.65
C HIS A 250 6.19 19.42 8.24
N ILE A 251 6.43 18.24 7.69
CA ILE A 251 5.89 16.98 8.18
C ILE A 251 6.66 16.53 9.42
N LYS A 252 5.92 16.13 10.46
CA LYS A 252 6.43 15.60 11.73
C LYS A 252 5.85 14.24 12.07
N ASN A 253 4.67 13.92 11.53
CA ASN A 253 4.01 12.64 11.74
C ASN A 253 3.79 11.93 10.40
N ILE A 254 4.00 10.62 10.39
CA ILE A 254 3.68 9.76 9.26
C ILE A 254 2.73 8.69 9.78
N VAL A 255 1.56 8.57 9.17
CA VAL A 255 0.64 7.45 9.39
C VAL A 255 0.62 6.64 8.11
N PHE A 256 1.26 5.48 8.14
CA PHE A 256 1.33 4.55 7.02
C PHE A 256 0.30 3.44 7.20
N ILE A 257 -0.43 3.05 6.16
CA ILE A 257 -1.39 1.94 6.20
C ILE A 257 -1.24 1.04 4.98
N ASP A 258 -1.16 -0.27 5.23
CA ASP A 258 -0.95 -1.30 4.21
C ASP A 258 -1.47 -2.66 4.71
N ASP A 259 -2.10 -3.40 3.82
CA ASP A 259 -2.69 -4.72 4.09
C ASP A 259 -1.67 -5.86 4.19
N THR A 260 -0.44 -5.62 3.76
CA THR A 260 0.63 -6.60 3.76
C THR A 260 1.57 -6.29 4.91
N LEU A 261 1.57 -7.14 5.95
CA LEU A 261 2.39 -6.96 7.15
C LEU A 261 3.86 -6.60 6.85
N ALA A 262 4.49 -7.28 5.89
CA ALA A 262 5.89 -7.01 5.52
C ALA A 262 6.12 -5.56 5.06
N ASN A 263 5.16 -4.94 4.37
CA ASN A 263 5.27 -3.52 3.98
C ASN A 263 5.16 -2.59 5.19
N ALA A 264 4.27 -2.92 6.14
CA ALA A 264 4.15 -2.17 7.40
C ALA A 264 5.41 -2.31 8.26
N GLU A 265 6.01 -3.51 8.31
CA GLU A 265 7.31 -3.76 8.95
C GLU A 265 8.44 -3.00 8.24
N ASP A 266 8.48 -2.99 6.91
CA ASP A 266 9.47 -2.25 6.12
C ASP A 266 9.49 -0.74 6.47
N VAL A 267 8.30 -0.14 6.58
CA VAL A 267 8.15 1.26 6.99
C VAL A 267 8.51 1.45 8.46
N PHE A 268 8.00 0.59 9.35
CA PHE A 268 8.35 0.65 10.78
C PHE A 268 9.88 0.60 11.00
N ASN A 269 10.54 -0.42 10.45
CA ASN A 269 11.99 -0.64 10.56
C ASN A 269 12.78 0.51 9.95
N SER A 270 12.31 1.07 8.83
CA SER A 270 12.96 2.23 8.21
C SER A 270 12.94 3.45 9.12
N PHE A 271 11.89 3.65 9.91
CA PHE A 271 11.73 4.87 10.72
C PHE A 271 11.95 4.67 12.22
N GLU A 272 12.27 3.46 12.70
CA GLU A 272 12.47 3.14 14.12
C GLU A 272 13.45 4.10 14.82
N GLN A 273 14.52 4.48 14.14
CA GLN A 273 15.57 5.37 14.66
C GLN A 273 15.44 6.82 14.15
N SER A 274 14.30 7.16 13.56
CA SER A 274 14.03 8.50 13.03
C SER A 274 13.94 9.52 14.16
N LYS A 275 14.79 10.55 14.12
CA LYS A 275 14.70 11.71 15.02
C LYS A 275 13.77 12.81 14.50
N THR A 276 13.31 12.69 13.26
CA THR A 276 12.58 13.74 12.52
C THR A 276 11.08 13.48 12.47
N TYR A 277 10.67 12.21 12.46
CA TYR A 277 9.31 11.79 12.17
C TYR A 277 8.80 10.77 13.18
N ASN A 278 7.69 11.09 13.85
CA ASN A 278 6.89 10.12 14.57
C ASN A 278 6.15 9.26 13.54
N VAL A 279 6.24 7.94 13.63
CA VAL A 279 5.65 7.05 12.62
C VAL A 279 4.70 6.06 13.26
N LYS A 280 3.48 6.00 12.75
CA LYS A 280 2.54 4.92 13.02
C LYS A 280 2.38 4.10 11.76
N SER A 281 2.95 2.91 11.76
CA SER A 281 2.83 1.93 10.68
C SER A 281 1.67 1.01 11.00
N LEU A 282 0.65 1.00 10.16
CA LEU A 282 -0.61 0.32 10.39
C LEU A 282 -0.73 -0.89 9.45
N HIS A 283 -0.87 -2.08 10.01
CA HIS A 283 -1.19 -3.28 9.25
C HIS A 283 -2.70 -3.42 9.13
N TYR A 284 -3.22 -3.24 7.92
CA TYR A 284 -4.65 -3.25 7.63
C TYR A 284 -5.18 -4.69 7.46
N THR A 285 -6.13 -5.10 8.30
CA THR A 285 -6.52 -6.52 8.41
C THR A 285 -7.85 -6.89 7.77
N LEU A 286 -8.65 -5.92 7.28
CA LEU A 286 -10.03 -6.16 6.83
C LEU A 286 -10.14 -7.29 5.80
N LEU A 287 -9.19 -7.35 4.86
CA LEU A 287 -9.19 -8.26 3.73
C LEU A 287 -8.40 -9.56 3.98
N PHE A 288 -7.98 -9.83 5.22
CA PHE A 288 -7.18 -11.02 5.55
C PHE A 288 -7.88 -12.33 5.13
N GLU A 289 -9.11 -12.56 5.59
CA GLU A 289 -9.89 -13.75 5.24
C GLU A 289 -10.24 -13.79 3.75
N HIS A 290 -10.50 -12.63 3.14
CA HIS A 290 -10.75 -12.52 1.70
C HIS A 290 -9.58 -13.05 0.88
N LYS A 291 -8.34 -12.66 1.21
CA LYS A 291 -7.12 -13.13 0.55
C LYS A 291 -6.87 -14.60 0.81
N LEU A 292 -7.02 -15.03 2.06
CA LEU A 292 -6.86 -16.43 2.45
C LEU A 292 -7.82 -17.33 1.68
N ALA A 293 -9.04 -16.90 1.38
CA ALA A 293 -9.98 -17.72 0.62
C ALA A 293 -9.38 -18.18 -0.72
N LEU A 294 -8.60 -17.34 -1.41
CA LEU A 294 -7.93 -17.71 -2.66
C LEU A 294 -6.62 -18.48 -2.43
N THR A 295 -5.82 -18.10 -1.44
CA THR A 295 -4.45 -18.62 -1.28
C THR A 295 -4.33 -19.81 -0.33
N LYS A 296 -5.38 -20.13 0.44
CA LYS A 296 -5.38 -21.25 1.39
C LYS A 296 -5.00 -22.55 0.71
N GLU A 297 -3.90 -23.13 1.18
CA GLU A 297 -3.42 -24.44 0.75
C GLU A 297 -4.52 -25.47 1.01
N SER A 298 -4.94 -26.17 -0.04
CA SER A 298 -5.87 -27.28 0.14
C SER A 298 -5.12 -28.44 0.78
N LYS A 299 -5.74 -29.07 1.79
CA LYS A 299 -5.22 -30.25 2.52
C LYS A 299 -4.75 -31.40 1.61
N ASN A 300 -5.16 -31.42 0.34
CA ASN A 300 -4.80 -32.44 -0.65
C ASN A 300 -4.04 -31.88 -1.87
N GLN A 301 -3.40 -30.72 -1.75
CA GLN A 301 -2.78 -30.01 -2.89
C GLN A 301 -3.79 -29.82 -4.05
N SER A 302 -5.08 -29.63 -3.74
CA SER A 302 -6.10 -29.43 -4.76
C SER A 302 -6.38 -27.94 -4.95
N VAL A 303 -6.70 -27.55 -6.18
CA VAL A 303 -7.04 -26.16 -6.51
C VAL A 303 -8.42 -25.84 -5.92
N ASN A 304 -8.54 -24.76 -5.14
CA ASN A 304 -9.78 -24.40 -4.47
C ASN A 304 -10.82 -23.80 -5.44
N LYS A 305 -12.06 -23.61 -4.97
CA LYS A 305 -13.17 -23.11 -5.81
C LYS A 305 -12.90 -21.71 -6.38
N TYR A 306 -12.21 -20.85 -5.64
CA TYR A 306 -11.90 -19.47 -6.03
C TYR A 306 -10.81 -19.41 -7.09
N GLN A 307 -9.77 -20.24 -6.93
CA GLN A 307 -8.71 -20.42 -7.92
C GLN A 307 -9.27 -20.97 -9.24
N LYS A 308 -10.17 -21.97 -9.18
CA LYS A 308 -10.89 -22.48 -10.36
C LYS A 308 -11.73 -21.41 -11.05
N LYS A 309 -12.47 -20.60 -10.28
CA LYS A 309 -13.30 -19.49 -10.79
C LYS A 309 -12.44 -18.43 -11.48
N ALA A 310 -11.33 -18.02 -10.85
CA ALA A 310 -10.38 -17.07 -11.42
C ALA A 310 -9.77 -17.58 -12.74
N HIS A 311 -9.34 -18.85 -12.78
CA HIS A 311 -8.79 -19.46 -13.98
C HIS A 311 -9.85 -19.61 -15.10
N LYS A 312 -11.09 -19.99 -14.78
CA LYS A 312 -12.20 -20.01 -15.76
C LYS A 312 -12.48 -18.63 -16.35
N ARG A 313 -12.42 -17.59 -15.54
CA ARG A 313 -12.57 -16.21 -16.03
C ARG A 313 -11.41 -15.80 -16.94
N TRP A 314 -10.17 -16.12 -16.57
CA TRP A 314 -9.00 -15.88 -17.41
C TRP A 314 -9.11 -16.55 -18.77
N THR A 315 -9.41 -17.85 -18.81
CA THR A 315 -9.56 -18.60 -20.06
C THR A 315 -10.66 -18.03 -20.97
N THR A 316 -11.76 -17.54 -20.38
CA THR A 316 -12.81 -16.83 -21.12
C THR A 316 -12.29 -15.53 -21.73
N ILE A 317 -11.57 -14.72 -20.96
CA ILE A 317 -10.95 -13.47 -21.44
C ILE A 317 -9.92 -13.76 -22.54
N LYS A 318 -9.00 -14.70 -22.32
CA LYS A 318 -7.98 -15.11 -23.30
C LYS A 318 -8.63 -15.51 -24.62
N LYS A 319 -9.71 -16.29 -24.60
CA LYS A 319 -10.45 -16.68 -25.81
C LYS A 319 -11.00 -15.47 -26.58
N VAL A 320 -11.55 -14.47 -25.88
CA VAL A 320 -12.03 -13.24 -26.52
C VAL A 320 -10.87 -12.45 -27.13
N LEU A 321 -9.77 -12.28 -26.39
CA LEU A 321 -8.60 -11.54 -26.88
C LEU A 321 -7.96 -12.20 -28.11
N VAL A 322 -7.89 -13.53 -28.14
CA VAL A 322 -7.41 -14.30 -29.31
C VAL A 322 -8.36 -14.13 -30.50
N ASN A 323 -9.68 -14.23 -30.28
CA ASN A 323 -10.66 -14.06 -31.35
C ASN A 323 -10.63 -12.64 -31.95
N GLN A 324 -10.25 -11.64 -31.16
CA GLN A 324 -10.10 -10.25 -31.60
C GLN A 324 -8.69 -9.93 -32.13
N GLN A 325 -7.82 -10.94 -32.26
CA GLN A 325 -6.43 -10.79 -32.72
C GLN A 325 -5.58 -9.82 -31.86
N ILE A 326 -6.00 -9.59 -30.62
CA ILE A 326 -5.24 -8.77 -29.64
C ILE A 326 -4.11 -9.60 -29.02
N LEU A 327 -4.32 -10.91 -28.86
CA LEU A 327 -3.31 -11.88 -28.44
C LEU A 327 -3.10 -12.94 -29.52
N PRO A 328 -1.88 -13.49 -29.66
CA PRO A 328 -1.63 -14.60 -30.57
C PRO A 328 -2.43 -15.84 -30.15
N ALA A 329 -2.85 -16.63 -31.15
CA ALA A 329 -3.63 -17.86 -30.91
C ALA A 329 -2.83 -18.97 -30.20
N THR A 330 -1.50 -18.84 -30.15
CA THR A 330 -0.58 -19.84 -29.62
C THR A 330 0.30 -19.27 -28.51
N GLU A 331 -0.04 -19.62 -27.27
CA GLU A 331 0.88 -19.90 -26.14
C GLU A 331 0.22 -20.91 -25.20
#